data_AF-A0A0W0ULC0-F1
#
_entry.id   AF-A0A0W0ULC0-F1
#
_cell.length_a   1.000
_cell.length_b   1.000
_cell.length_c   1.000
_cell.angle_alpha   90.00
_cell.angle_beta   90.00
_cell.angle_gamma   90.00
#
_symmetry.space_group_name_H-M   'P 1'
#
loop_
_entity.id
_entity.type
_entity.pdbx_description
1 polymer ?
#
loop_
_entity_poly.entity_id
_entity_poly.type
_entity_poly.pdbx_seq_one_letter_code
_entity_poly.pdbx_strand_id
1 'polypeptide(L)'
;MTAIITNAWTNALHALFLFFYFLIAAIQWLKGNSKFTLYIVIFFLTIFVLKLLGVWVHYAFDQSYTVKIWIAISLGVVFLNYCLIHAIRISDPIRISVLLISLIFTFFYLNKHDFLYIALSVIFIYSLAAAYSKGLVRLGFIAVIASNIIWIGLREGTNLILGYELPVQYRYDNDLYHLLLIGSTYIIFVAIMRGDWSYP
;
A
#
# COMPACT_ATOMS: atom_id res chain seq x y z
N MET A 1 2.49 -5.19 26.01
CA MET A 1 1.95 -4.53 24.79
C MET A 1 1.53 -5.64 23.84
N THR A 2 0.32 -5.61 23.29
CA THR A 2 -0.15 -6.65 22.33
C THR A 2 0.27 -6.28 20.92
N ALA A 3 0.34 -7.28 20.01
CA ALA A 3 0.62 -7.02 18.60
C ALA A 3 -0.41 -6.08 17.95
N ILE A 4 -1.65 -6.06 18.44
CA ILE A 4 -2.69 -5.12 17.97
C ILE A 4 -2.27 -3.67 18.23
N ILE A 5 -1.75 -3.39 19.43
CA ILE A 5 -1.31 -2.04 19.79
C ILE A 5 -0.05 -1.69 19.02
N THR A 6 0.98 -2.51 19.01
CA THR A 6 2.21 -2.20 18.25
C THR A 6 1.90 -1.96 16.78
N ASN A 7 1.03 -2.79 16.20
CA ASN A 7 0.60 -2.66 14.82
C ASN A 7 -0.10 -1.32 14.56
N ALA A 8 -0.99 -0.86 15.45
CA ALA A 8 -1.58 0.47 15.36
C ALA A 8 -0.51 1.58 15.39
N TRP A 9 0.52 1.44 16.23
CA TRP A 9 1.60 2.42 16.35
C TRP A 9 2.52 2.46 15.13
N THR A 10 2.97 1.30 14.63
CA THR A 10 3.81 1.22 13.43
C THR A 10 3.05 1.69 12.19
N ASN A 11 1.73 1.43 12.13
CA ASN A 11 0.87 1.95 11.08
C ASN A 11 0.69 3.48 11.17
N ALA A 12 0.51 4.02 12.38
CA ALA A 12 0.41 5.45 12.62
C ALA A 12 1.72 6.19 12.29
N LEU A 13 2.87 5.58 12.62
CA LEU A 13 4.18 6.09 12.23
C LEU A 13 4.29 6.20 10.70
N HIS A 14 3.85 5.17 9.98
CA HIS A 14 3.84 5.23 8.51
C HIS A 14 2.87 6.31 7.99
N ALA A 15 1.67 6.42 8.58
CA ALA A 15 0.72 7.48 8.25
C ALA A 15 1.34 8.88 8.42
N LEU A 16 2.11 9.10 9.49
CA LEU A 16 2.81 10.36 9.74
C LEU A 16 3.80 10.71 8.62
N PHE A 17 4.63 9.75 8.19
CA PHE A 17 5.54 9.98 7.06
C PHE A 17 4.79 10.30 5.76
N LEU A 18 3.71 9.56 5.48
CA LEU A 18 2.87 9.78 4.29
C LEU A 18 2.18 11.13 4.32
N PHE A 19 1.77 11.62 5.49
CA PHE A 19 1.23 12.97 5.64
C PHE A 19 2.25 14.03 5.21
N PHE A 20 3.51 13.91 5.63
CA PHE A 20 4.57 14.81 5.18
C PHE A 20 4.83 14.70 3.67
N TYR A 21 4.87 13.48 3.12
CA TYR A 21 5.04 13.29 1.67
C TYR A 21 3.89 13.90 0.88
N PHE A 22 2.65 13.73 1.35
CA PHE A 22 1.47 14.38 0.79
C PHE A 22 1.58 15.90 0.83
N LEU A 23 1.89 16.50 1.99
CA LEU A 23 2.00 17.95 2.13
C LEU A 23 3.08 18.51 1.20
N ILE A 24 4.26 17.88 1.16
CA ILE A 24 5.35 18.32 0.28
C ILE A 24 4.91 18.20 -1.19
N ALA A 25 4.32 17.07 -1.58
CA ALA A 25 3.84 16.88 -2.94
C ALA A 25 2.77 17.91 -3.34
N ALA A 26 1.80 18.17 -2.46
CA ALA A 26 0.75 19.15 -2.69
C ALA A 26 1.30 20.57 -2.84
N ILE A 27 2.21 20.99 -1.96
CA ILE A 27 2.86 22.30 -2.02
C ILE A 27 3.67 22.45 -3.32
N GLN A 28 4.42 21.41 -3.71
CA GLN A 28 5.23 21.43 -4.93
C GLN A 28 4.35 21.48 -6.19
N TRP A 29 3.25 20.73 -6.21
CA TRP A 29 2.28 20.78 -7.30
C TRP A 29 1.62 22.16 -7.44
N LEU A 30 1.19 22.76 -6.31
CA LEU A 30 0.60 24.11 -6.30
C LEU A 30 1.58 25.19 -6.78
N LYS A 31 2.88 24.98 -6.57
CA LYS A 31 3.95 25.85 -7.11
C LYS A 31 4.24 25.62 -8.60
N GLY A 32 3.53 24.71 -9.26
CA GLY A 32 3.71 24.39 -10.68
C GLY A 32 4.90 23.48 -10.98
N ASN A 33 5.46 22.78 -9.99
CA ASN A 33 6.57 21.86 -10.21
C ASN A 33 6.12 20.63 -11.01
N SER A 34 6.58 20.50 -12.25
CA SER A 34 6.17 19.45 -13.18
C SER A 34 6.52 18.02 -12.72
N LYS A 35 7.46 17.87 -11.78
CA LYS A 35 7.79 16.57 -11.16
C LYS A 35 6.65 16.03 -10.30
N PHE A 36 5.83 16.92 -9.73
CA PHE A 36 4.73 16.58 -8.83
C PHE A 36 3.41 16.72 -9.57
N THR A 37 2.93 15.62 -10.14
CA THR A 37 1.61 15.60 -10.80
C THR A 37 0.49 15.49 -9.78
N LEU A 38 -0.72 15.89 -10.17
CA LEU A 38 -1.92 15.72 -9.33
C LEU A 38 -2.11 14.26 -8.90
N TYR A 39 -1.80 13.30 -9.76
CA TYR A 39 -1.89 11.87 -9.43
C TYR A 39 -0.90 11.43 -8.36
N ILE A 40 0.29 12.03 -8.29
CA ILE A 40 1.26 11.78 -7.20
C ILE A 40 0.72 12.33 -5.88
N VAL A 41 0.13 13.53 -5.90
CA VAL A 41 -0.50 14.14 -4.71
C VAL A 41 -1.62 13.24 -4.21
N ILE A 42 -2.52 12.82 -5.11
CA ILE A 42 -3.63 11.91 -4.78
C ILE A 42 -3.10 10.56 -4.30
N PHE A 43 -2.05 10.02 -4.92
CA PHE A 43 -1.42 8.76 -4.50
C PHE A 43 -0.99 8.81 -3.03
N PHE A 44 -0.21 9.82 -2.61
CA PHE A 44 0.20 9.94 -1.21
C PHE A 44 -0.99 10.20 -0.27
N LEU A 45 -1.96 11.02 -0.69
CA LEU A 45 -3.18 11.26 0.08
C LEU A 45 -3.95 9.96 0.31
N THR A 46 -4.12 9.14 -0.72
CA THR A 46 -4.83 7.87 -0.63
C THR A 46 -4.12 6.90 0.31
N ILE A 47 -2.80 6.73 0.20
CA ILE A 47 -2.08 5.85 1.14
C ILE A 47 -2.19 6.38 2.57
N PHE A 48 -2.06 7.70 2.77
CA PHE A 48 -2.23 8.31 4.09
C PHE A 48 -3.59 7.98 4.70
N VAL A 49 -4.68 8.20 3.95
CA VAL A 49 -6.05 7.88 4.40
C VAL A 49 -6.20 6.39 4.69
N LEU A 50 -5.70 5.51 3.82
CA LEU A 50 -5.73 4.06 4.03
C LEU A 50 -4.99 3.66 5.32
N LYS A 51 -3.88 4.32 5.62
CA LYS A 51 -3.12 4.07 6.85
C LYS A 51 -3.85 4.56 8.09
N LEU A 52 -4.51 5.72 8.05
CA LEU A 52 -5.39 6.16 9.13
C LEU A 52 -6.56 5.19 9.37
N LEU A 53 -7.20 4.70 8.30
CA LEU A 53 -8.24 3.69 8.42
C LEU A 53 -7.70 2.40 9.04
N GLY A 54 -6.51 1.95 8.65
CA GLY A 54 -5.86 0.79 9.27
C GLY A 54 -5.56 1.00 10.76
N VAL A 55 -5.08 2.18 11.17
CA VAL A 55 -4.88 2.53 12.58
C VAL A 55 -6.21 2.44 13.34
N TRP A 56 -7.27 3.01 12.77
CA TRP A 56 -8.60 2.96 13.38
C TRP A 56 -9.08 1.51 13.56
N VAL A 57 -8.94 0.66 12.54
CA VAL A 57 -9.36 -0.74 12.66
C VAL A 57 -8.63 -1.48 13.78
N HIS A 58 -7.34 -1.22 13.98
CA HIS A 58 -6.59 -1.86 15.07
C HIS A 58 -7.04 -1.38 16.46
N TYR A 59 -7.38 -0.09 16.62
CA TYR A 59 -7.95 0.39 17.89
C TYR A 59 -9.40 -0.02 18.11
N ALA A 60 -10.18 -0.19 17.04
CA ALA A 60 -11.56 -0.65 17.06
C ALA A 60 -11.68 -2.18 16.95
N PHE A 61 -10.66 -2.92 17.38
CA PHE A 61 -10.67 -4.38 17.34
C PHE A 61 -11.94 -4.95 18.02
N ASP A 62 -12.47 -6.04 17.47
CA ASP A 62 -13.76 -6.68 17.82
C ASP A 62 -15.04 -5.87 17.57
N GLN A 63 -14.95 -4.66 17.02
CA GLN A 63 -16.15 -3.89 16.69
C GLN A 63 -16.76 -4.33 15.35
N SER A 64 -18.09 -4.46 15.29
CA SER A 64 -18.81 -4.96 14.09
C SER A 64 -18.62 -4.10 12.85
N TYR A 65 -18.35 -2.80 13.01
CA TYR A 65 -18.13 -1.87 11.90
C TYR A 65 -16.73 -1.98 11.27
N THR A 66 -15.79 -2.69 11.88
CA THR A 66 -14.43 -2.90 11.31
C THR A 66 -14.48 -3.56 9.94
N VAL A 67 -15.45 -4.44 9.70
CA VAL A 67 -15.70 -5.07 8.40
C VAL A 67 -15.94 -4.01 7.32
N LYS A 68 -16.76 -2.99 7.61
CA LYS A 68 -17.06 -1.89 6.67
C LYS A 68 -15.80 -1.07 6.37
N ILE A 69 -14.95 -0.85 7.38
CA ILE A 69 -13.69 -0.13 7.19
C ILE A 69 -12.74 -0.94 6.30
N TRP A 70 -12.65 -2.25 6.48
CA TRP A 70 -11.84 -3.09 5.60
C TRP A 70 -12.34 -3.12 4.15
N ILE A 71 -13.65 -3.08 3.93
CA ILE A 71 -14.23 -2.91 2.58
C ILE A 71 -13.80 -1.56 1.99
N ALA A 72 -13.86 -0.49 2.77
CA ALA A 72 -13.39 0.82 2.32
C ALA A 72 -11.88 0.81 1.98
N ILE A 73 -11.07 0.12 2.79
CA ILE A 73 -9.64 -0.06 2.54
C ILE A 73 -9.40 -0.81 1.23
N SER A 74 -10.10 -1.93 0.99
CA SER A 74 -9.90 -2.73 -0.23
C SER A 74 -10.29 -1.95 -1.49
N LEU A 75 -11.39 -1.20 -1.46
CA LEU A 75 -11.78 -0.30 -2.56
C LEU A 75 -10.78 0.85 -2.73
N GLY A 76 -10.26 1.41 -1.63
CA GLY A 76 -9.23 2.44 -1.70
C GLY A 76 -7.91 1.92 -2.28
N VAL A 77 -7.56 0.64 -2.09
CA VAL A 77 -6.41 0.01 -2.76
C VAL A 77 -6.64 -0.10 -4.27
N VAL A 78 -7.86 -0.40 -4.73
CA VAL A 78 -8.20 -0.37 -6.17
C VAL A 78 -7.97 1.03 -6.75
N PHE A 79 -8.46 2.06 -6.06
CA PHE A 79 -8.24 3.46 -6.47
C PHE A 79 -6.75 3.84 -6.46
N LEU A 80 -6.01 3.42 -5.44
CA LEU A 80 -4.57 3.64 -5.35
C LEU A 80 -3.81 3.03 -6.54
N ASN A 81 -4.13 1.79 -6.89
CA ASN A 81 -3.54 1.08 -8.03
C ASN A 81 -3.82 1.82 -9.34
N TYR A 82 -5.03 2.33 -9.51
CA TYR A 82 -5.39 3.16 -10.66
C TYR A 82 -4.55 4.45 -10.72
N CYS A 83 -4.48 5.20 -9.61
CA CYS A 83 -3.69 6.44 -9.54
C CYS A 83 -2.21 6.20 -9.85
N LEU A 84 -1.64 5.10 -9.32
CA LEU A 84 -0.25 4.71 -9.56
C LEU A 84 0.04 4.52 -11.05
N ILE A 85 -0.73 3.66 -11.73
CA ILE A 85 -0.52 3.32 -13.14
C ILE A 85 -0.79 4.53 -14.04
N HIS A 86 -1.75 5.37 -13.66
CA HIS A 86 -1.99 6.63 -14.36
C HIS A 86 -0.82 7.61 -14.20
N ALA A 87 -0.23 7.69 -13.00
CA ALA A 87 0.92 8.55 -12.72
C ALA A 87 2.18 8.14 -13.50
N ILE A 88 2.33 6.84 -13.79
CA ILE A 88 3.44 6.29 -14.61
C ILE A 88 3.14 6.42 -16.13
N ARG A 89 1.96 6.91 -16.52
CA ARG A 89 1.57 7.15 -17.92
C ARG A 89 1.50 5.90 -18.81
N ILE A 90 1.28 4.73 -18.21
CA ILE A 90 1.05 3.46 -18.92
C ILE A 90 -0.20 3.57 -19.83
N SER A 91 -0.27 2.79 -20.92
CA SER A 91 -1.37 2.86 -21.90
C SER A 91 -2.75 2.52 -21.33
N ASP A 92 -3.82 3.08 -21.92
CA ASP A 92 -5.20 2.91 -21.46
C ASP A 92 -5.69 1.45 -21.42
N PRO A 93 -5.36 0.57 -22.39
CA PRO A 93 -5.75 -0.84 -22.30
C PRO A 93 -5.21 -1.50 -21.03
N ILE A 94 -3.96 -1.22 -20.68
CA ILE A 94 -3.32 -1.75 -19.48
C ILE A 94 -3.96 -1.16 -18.22
N ARG A 95 -4.29 0.14 -18.21
CA ARG A 95 -5.00 0.78 -17.09
C ARG A 95 -6.35 0.10 -16.80
N ILE A 96 -7.10 -0.23 -17.84
CA ILE A 96 -8.37 -0.95 -17.72
C ILE A 96 -8.14 -2.35 -17.15
N SER A 97 -7.15 -3.09 -17.68
CA SER A 97 -6.79 -4.40 -17.14
C SER A 97 -6.39 -4.36 -15.66
N VAL A 98 -5.64 -3.34 -15.25
CA VAL A 98 -5.24 -3.12 -13.85
C VAL A 98 -6.45 -2.93 -12.93
N LEU A 99 -7.42 -2.11 -13.34
CA LEU A 99 -8.66 -1.92 -12.60
C LEU A 99 -9.44 -3.22 -12.48
N LEU A 100 -9.62 -3.94 -13.58
CA LEU A 100 -10.35 -5.22 -13.59
C LEU A 100 -9.68 -6.26 -12.68
N ILE A 101 -8.36 -6.41 -12.76
CA ILE A 101 -7.60 -7.34 -11.93
C ILE A 101 -7.68 -6.93 -10.45
N SER A 102 -7.54 -5.64 -10.14
CA SER A 102 -7.67 -5.14 -8.77
C SER A 102 -9.07 -5.42 -8.20
N LEU A 103 -10.13 -5.27 -9.01
CA LEU A 103 -11.50 -5.59 -8.61
C LEU A 103 -11.71 -7.09 -8.40
N ILE A 104 -11.10 -7.96 -9.22
CA ILE A 104 -11.15 -9.42 -9.05
C ILE A 104 -10.52 -9.82 -7.71
N PHE A 105 -9.35 -9.28 -7.37
CA PHE A 105 -8.74 -9.55 -6.07
C PHE A 105 -9.58 -9.02 -4.90
N THR A 106 -10.16 -7.82 -5.04
CA THR A 106 -11.10 -7.30 -4.05
C THR A 106 -12.33 -8.21 -3.91
N PHE A 107 -12.87 -8.74 -5.01
CA PHE A 107 -13.96 -9.71 -4.97
C PHE A 107 -13.58 -10.99 -4.21
N PHE A 108 -12.39 -11.55 -4.45
CA PHE A 108 -11.92 -12.71 -3.68
C PHE A 108 -11.74 -12.40 -2.20
N TYR A 109 -11.18 -11.24 -1.87
CA TYR A 109 -11.10 -10.75 -0.49
C TYR A 109 -12.48 -10.70 0.18
N LEU A 110 -13.49 -10.13 -0.48
CA LEU A 110 -14.83 -9.99 0.10
C LEU A 110 -15.52 -11.33 0.33
N ASN A 111 -15.23 -12.36 -0.46
CA ASN A 111 -15.83 -13.69 -0.33
C ASN A 111 -15.07 -14.61 0.65
N LYS A 112 -13.76 -14.46 0.76
CA LYS A 112 -12.89 -15.33 1.56
C LYS A 112 -12.42 -14.69 2.87
N HIS A 113 -12.58 -13.39 3.02
CA HIS A 113 -12.08 -12.58 4.14
C HIS A 113 -10.56 -12.69 4.36
N ASP A 114 -9.82 -13.00 3.30
CA ASP A 114 -8.38 -13.22 3.34
C ASP A 114 -7.60 -12.05 2.72
N PHE A 115 -6.84 -11.36 3.56
CA PHE A 115 -6.02 -10.21 3.18
C PHE A 115 -4.93 -10.54 2.14
N LEU A 116 -4.61 -11.82 1.96
CA LEU A 116 -3.69 -12.29 0.92
C LEU A 116 -4.10 -11.77 -0.47
N TYR A 117 -5.40 -11.74 -0.78
CA TYR A 117 -5.87 -11.27 -2.09
C TYR A 117 -5.58 -9.78 -2.32
N ILE A 118 -5.67 -8.94 -1.27
CA ILE A 118 -5.29 -7.53 -1.37
C ILE A 118 -3.77 -7.40 -1.58
N ALA A 119 -2.97 -8.18 -0.84
CA ALA A 119 -1.52 -8.18 -1.00
C ALA A 119 -1.09 -8.65 -2.40
N LEU A 120 -1.73 -9.69 -2.95
CA LEU A 120 -1.48 -10.17 -4.31
C LEU A 120 -1.83 -9.13 -5.38
N SER A 121 -2.94 -8.39 -5.20
CA SER A 121 -3.28 -7.25 -6.04
C SER A 121 -2.16 -6.21 -6.06
N VAL A 122 -1.68 -5.82 -4.87
CA VAL A 122 -0.56 -4.87 -4.72
C VAL A 122 0.70 -5.41 -5.38
N ILE A 123 1.08 -6.66 -5.13
CA ILE A 123 2.26 -7.28 -5.75
C ILE A 123 2.17 -7.25 -7.27
N PHE A 124 1.03 -7.64 -7.83
CA PHE A 124 0.85 -7.70 -9.28
C PHE A 124 0.98 -6.30 -9.91
N ILE A 125 0.27 -5.30 -9.37
CA ILE A 125 0.29 -3.93 -9.90
C ILE A 125 1.65 -3.27 -9.72
N TYR A 126 2.31 -3.47 -8.58
CA TYR A 126 3.63 -2.90 -8.35
C TYR A 126 4.72 -3.62 -9.16
N SER A 127 4.54 -4.90 -9.49
CA SER A 127 5.41 -5.61 -10.44
C SER A 127 5.33 -5.02 -11.84
N LEU A 128 4.11 -4.71 -12.28
CA LEU A 128 3.88 -3.99 -13.53
C LEU A 128 4.52 -2.59 -13.47
N ALA A 129 4.26 -1.81 -12.41
CA ALA A 129 4.86 -0.50 -12.21
C ALA A 129 6.40 -0.57 -12.25
N ALA A 130 7.01 -1.59 -11.61
CA ALA A 130 8.45 -1.81 -11.62
C ALA A 130 8.99 -2.12 -13.03
N ALA A 131 8.27 -2.95 -13.81
CA ALA A 131 8.65 -3.30 -15.17
C ALA A 131 8.66 -2.07 -16.11
N TYR A 132 7.72 -1.15 -15.92
CA TYR A 132 7.60 0.10 -16.70
C TYR A 132 8.41 1.26 -16.13
N SER A 133 9.05 1.10 -14.97
CA SER A 133 9.87 2.15 -14.35
C SER A 133 11.36 1.89 -14.50
N LYS A 134 12.20 2.90 -14.25
CA LYS A 134 13.67 2.79 -14.22
C LYS A 134 14.24 3.44 -12.96
N GLY A 135 15.53 3.24 -12.72
CA GLY A 135 16.27 3.92 -11.65
C GLY A 135 15.70 3.68 -10.26
N LEU A 136 15.66 4.74 -9.45
CA LEU A 136 15.27 4.66 -8.04
C LEU A 136 13.78 4.34 -7.86
N VAL A 137 12.93 4.74 -8.79
CA VAL A 137 11.48 4.44 -8.77
C VAL A 137 11.24 2.95 -8.87
N ARG A 138 11.93 2.27 -9.81
CA ARG A 138 11.88 0.82 -9.94
C ARG A 138 12.29 0.14 -8.64
N LEU A 139 13.37 0.60 -8.01
CA LEU A 139 13.81 0.06 -6.72
C LEU A 139 12.76 0.27 -5.63
N GLY A 140 12.10 1.43 -5.61
CA GLY A 140 10.98 1.70 -4.71
C GLY A 140 9.84 0.72 -4.88
N PHE A 141 9.40 0.46 -6.12
CA PHE A 141 8.34 -0.53 -6.38
C PHE A 141 8.76 -1.96 -6.06
N ILE A 142 10.00 -2.35 -6.37
CA ILE A 142 10.55 -3.65 -5.96
C ILE A 142 10.56 -3.78 -4.43
N ALA A 143 10.91 -2.72 -3.70
CA ALA A 143 10.87 -2.73 -2.24
C ALA A 143 9.44 -2.91 -1.70
N VAL A 144 8.42 -2.31 -2.32
CA VAL A 144 7.01 -2.55 -1.95
C VAL A 144 6.63 -4.02 -2.19
N ILE A 145 7.02 -4.60 -3.33
CA ILE A 145 6.77 -6.01 -3.65
C ILE A 145 7.44 -6.91 -2.60
N ALA A 146 8.72 -6.68 -2.31
CA ALA A 146 9.47 -7.44 -1.32
C ALA A 146 8.83 -7.35 0.08
N SER A 147 8.37 -6.16 0.47
CA SER A 147 7.65 -5.96 1.75
C SER A 147 6.40 -6.85 1.85
N ASN A 148 5.60 -6.91 0.77
CA ASN A 148 4.41 -7.76 0.73
C ASN A 148 4.76 -9.25 0.72
N ILE A 149 5.77 -9.68 -0.04
CA ILE A 149 6.22 -11.09 -0.08
C ILE A 149 6.73 -11.53 1.30
N ILE A 150 7.52 -10.70 1.97
CA ILE A 150 8.02 -11.00 3.33
C ILE A 150 6.84 -11.13 4.30
N TRP A 151 5.86 -10.22 4.23
CA TRP A 151 4.67 -10.31 5.07
C TRP A 151 3.87 -11.60 4.83
N ILE A 152 3.62 -11.97 3.57
CA ILE A 152 2.94 -13.24 3.22
C ILE A 152 3.75 -14.43 3.73
N GLY A 153 5.07 -14.46 3.49
CA GLY A 153 5.94 -15.55 3.92
C GLY A 153 5.96 -15.73 5.44
N LEU A 154 5.95 -14.63 6.20
CA LEU A 154 5.85 -14.68 7.66
C LEU A 154 4.46 -15.12 8.13
N ARG A 155 3.39 -14.61 7.53
CA ARG A 155 2.01 -14.98 7.86
C ARG A 155 1.77 -16.46 7.60
N GLU A 156 1.96 -16.90 6.35
CA GLU A 156 1.67 -18.27 5.91
C GLU A 156 2.68 -19.26 6.49
N GLY A 157 3.96 -18.89 6.55
CA GLY A 157 5.00 -19.74 7.14
C GLY A 157 4.77 -20.01 8.62
N THR A 158 4.37 -18.98 9.39
CA THR A 158 4.06 -19.17 10.81
C THR A 158 2.83 -20.06 11.00
N ASN A 159 1.77 -19.85 10.21
CA ASN A 159 0.58 -20.69 10.26
C ASN A 159 0.89 -22.15 9.91
N LEU A 160 1.74 -22.38 8.91
CA LEU A 160 2.18 -23.72 8.49
C LEU A 160 2.97 -24.42 9.60
N ILE A 161 3.91 -23.73 10.24
CA ILE A 161 4.74 -24.28 11.32
C ILE A 161 3.90 -24.62 12.55
N LEU A 162 2.94 -23.77 12.90
CA LEU A 162 2.09 -23.95 14.07
C LEU A 162 0.92 -24.91 13.83
N GLY A 163 0.51 -25.10 12.58
CA GLY A 163 -0.65 -25.92 12.21
C GLY A 163 -2.01 -25.25 12.48
N TYR A 164 -2.02 -23.96 12.85
CA TYR A 164 -3.23 -23.16 13.08
C TYR A 164 -2.97 -21.68 12.79
N GLU A 165 -4.04 -20.90 12.64
CA GLU A 165 -3.93 -19.46 12.41
C GLU A 165 -3.56 -18.72 13.70
N LEU A 166 -2.39 -18.07 13.72
CA LEU A 166 -1.91 -17.37 14.92
C LEU A 166 -2.92 -16.28 15.36
N PRO A 167 -3.33 -16.16 16.63
CA PRO A 167 -4.27 -15.12 17.06
C PRO A 167 -3.73 -13.71 16.81
N VAL A 168 -4.62 -12.75 16.50
CA VAL A 168 -4.24 -11.38 16.09
C VAL A 168 -3.39 -10.65 17.13
N GLN A 169 -3.56 -10.96 18.42
CA GLN A 169 -2.80 -10.38 19.52
C GLN A 169 -1.30 -10.71 19.48
N TYR A 170 -0.87 -11.68 18.68
CA TYR A 170 0.51 -12.14 18.54
C TYR A 170 1.10 -11.94 17.13
N ARG A 171 0.36 -11.32 16.21
CA ARG A 171 0.75 -11.12 14.79
C ARG A 171 1.68 -9.91 14.58
N TYR A 172 2.93 -10.04 15.01
CA TYR A 172 3.97 -9.00 14.83
C TYR A 172 4.53 -8.88 13.41
N ASP A 173 4.17 -9.80 12.50
CA ASP A 173 4.51 -9.72 11.08
C ASP A 173 3.99 -8.41 10.42
N ASN A 174 2.88 -7.85 10.92
CA ASN A 174 2.33 -6.58 10.44
C ASN A 174 3.22 -5.38 10.81
N ASP A 175 3.86 -5.42 11.98
CA ASP A 175 4.79 -4.37 12.43
C ASP A 175 5.99 -4.29 11.50
N LEU A 176 6.61 -5.45 11.21
CA LEU A 176 7.71 -5.52 10.26
C LEU A 176 7.27 -5.06 8.87
N TYR A 177 6.10 -5.50 8.42
CA TYR A 177 5.52 -5.05 7.15
C TYR A 177 5.40 -3.52 7.08
N HIS A 178 4.92 -2.88 8.14
CA HIS A 178 4.81 -1.42 8.21
C HIS A 178 6.17 -0.72 8.15
N LEU A 179 7.17 -1.22 8.88
CA LEU A 179 8.52 -0.67 8.85
C LEU A 179 9.16 -0.80 7.46
N LEU A 180 8.99 -1.94 6.80
CA LEU A 180 9.46 -2.15 5.43
C LEU A 180 8.74 -1.22 4.44
N LEU A 181 7.43 -1.03 4.61
CA LEU A 181 6.65 -0.10 3.80
C LEU A 181 7.11 1.36 3.97
N ILE A 182 7.48 1.80 5.18
CA ILE A 182 8.06 3.13 5.41
C ILE A 182 9.33 3.30 4.56
N GLY A 183 10.22 2.30 4.58
CA GLY A 183 11.43 2.30 3.74
C GLY A 183 11.10 2.38 2.25
N SER A 184 10.17 1.55 1.78
CA SER A 184 9.80 1.53 0.36
C SER A 184 9.15 2.84 -0.12
N THR A 185 8.27 3.44 0.69
CA THR A 185 7.58 4.70 0.34
C THR A 185 8.52 5.89 0.42
N TYR A 186 9.50 5.86 1.32
CA TYR A 186 10.60 6.84 1.35
C TYR A 186 11.42 6.79 0.06
N ILE A 187 11.81 5.60 -0.41
CA ILE A 187 12.56 5.44 -1.66
C ILE A 187 11.76 6.02 -2.84
N ILE A 188 10.46 5.70 -2.91
CA ILE A 188 9.54 6.25 -3.92
C ILE A 188 9.51 7.79 -3.85
N PHE A 189 9.34 8.36 -2.66
CA PHE A 189 9.29 9.80 -2.47
C PHE A 189 10.59 10.50 -2.92
N VAL A 190 11.76 9.94 -2.54
CA VAL A 190 13.06 10.46 -2.97
C VAL A 190 13.21 10.39 -4.50
N ALA A 191 12.73 9.32 -5.12
CA ALA A 191 12.75 9.17 -6.58
C ALA A 191 11.90 10.25 -7.28
N ILE A 192 10.72 10.58 -6.73
CA ILE A 192 9.87 11.69 -7.22
C ILE A 192 10.59 13.03 -7.08
N MET A 193 11.19 13.31 -5.92
CA MET A 193 11.97 14.54 -5.70
C MET A 193 13.09 14.72 -6.73
N ARG A 194 13.74 13.62 -7.12
CA ARG A 194 14.77 13.60 -8.17
C ARG A 194 14.18 13.82 -9.57
N GLY A 195 12.92 13.47 -9.79
CA GLY A 195 12.23 13.55 -11.07
C GLY A 195 12.24 12.23 -11.83
N ASP A 196 12.59 11.13 -11.17
CA ASP A 196 12.72 9.81 -11.78
C ASP A 196 11.34 9.15 -12.03
N TRP A 197 10.28 9.70 -11.44
CA TRP A 197 8.91 9.15 -11.44
C TRP A 197 8.27 9.04 -12.82
N SER A 198 8.53 10.01 -13.69
CA SER A 198 7.96 10.03 -15.04
C SER A 198 8.95 9.45 -16.03
N TYR A 199 8.69 8.23 -16.49
CA TYR A 199 9.29 7.67 -17.69
C TYR A 199 8.15 7.12 -18.58
N PRO A 200 8.17 7.40 -19.89
CA PRO A 200 7.15 6.91 -20.83
C PRO A 200 7.16 5.38 -21.00
#